data_AF-A0A839WYD8-F1
#
_entry.id   AF-A0A839WYD8-F1
#
_cell.length_a   1.000
_cell.length_b   1.000
_cell.length_c   1.000
_cell.angle_alpha   90.00
_cell.angle_beta   90.00
_cell.angle_gamma   90.00
#
_symmetry.space_group_name_H-M   'P 1'
#
loop_
_entity.id
_entity.type
_entity.pdbx_description
1 polymer ?
#
loop_
_entity_poly.entity_id
_entity_poly.type
_entity_poly.pdbx_seq_one_letter_code
_entity_poly.pdbx_strand_id
1 'polypeptide(L)'
;MRSCKRALRLLGASLLVLTGSAWALPPALPLERLPDLDRARLTERAARLATMSAAEREALAARQAAWAALPAAERARRRLAFEAASDLPEAERARLQQAAAYFDSLPEDERQALRLRFEQLDLGMRRGWLLGPTLGAMWPQLHPLFAAMPDAQRAPAIAALRAASSQGLADLALLAQRTPPQDRDALRRQWLAVPAPERDAWLRARVAP
;
A
#
# COMPACT_ATOMS: atom_id res chain seq x y z
N MET A 1 -43.67 -17.88 -1.62
CA MET A 1 -43.47 -17.68 -0.17
C MET A 1 -41.98 -17.54 0.11
N ARG A 2 -41.59 -16.46 0.80
CA ARG A 2 -40.24 -16.08 1.29
C ARG A 2 -39.21 -15.63 0.23
N SER A 3 -39.40 -14.39 -0.20
CA SER A 3 -38.39 -13.48 -0.71
C SER A 3 -37.23 -13.30 0.29
N CYS A 4 -35.98 -13.34 -0.17
CA CYS A 4 -34.85 -12.77 0.57
C CYS A 4 -34.04 -11.87 -0.37
N LYS A 5 -34.40 -10.59 -0.34
CA LYS A 5 -33.70 -9.50 -1.02
C LYS A 5 -32.34 -9.29 -0.33
N ARG A 6 -31.22 -9.54 -1.02
CA ARG A 6 -29.92 -9.01 -0.61
C ARG A 6 -29.67 -7.70 -1.35
N ALA A 7 -30.24 -6.64 -0.80
CA ALA A 7 -29.79 -5.29 -1.05
C ALA A 7 -28.69 -4.97 -0.03
N LEU A 8 -27.44 -4.86 -0.46
CA LEU A 8 -26.40 -4.24 0.38
C LEU A 8 -25.73 -3.11 -0.40
N ARG A 9 -26.45 -2.00 -0.31
CA ARG A 9 -26.08 -0.59 -0.38
C ARG A 9 -24.57 -0.32 -0.44
N LEU A 10 -24.16 0.19 -1.60
CA LEU A 10 -23.08 1.15 -1.76
C LEU A 10 -23.27 2.31 -0.76
N LEU A 11 -22.40 2.40 0.24
CA LEU A 11 -22.25 3.61 1.04
C LEU A 11 -20.96 4.28 0.61
N GLY A 12 -21.12 5.25 -0.30
CA GLY A 12 -20.07 6.19 -0.65
C GLY A 12 -19.62 6.95 0.59
N ALA A 13 -18.32 6.99 0.81
CA ALA A 13 -17.70 7.84 1.80
C ALA A 13 -17.83 9.30 1.34
N SER A 14 -18.92 9.95 1.75
CA SER A 14 -19.14 11.38 1.55
C SER A 14 -18.05 12.16 2.27
N LEU A 15 -17.30 12.91 1.48
CA LEU A 15 -16.29 13.87 1.92
C LEU A 15 -17.02 15.05 2.58
N LEU A 16 -17.01 15.12 3.90
CA LEU A 16 -17.54 16.28 4.62
C LEU A 16 -16.49 17.40 4.59
N VAL A 17 -16.79 18.43 3.79
CA VAL A 17 -16.13 19.74 3.84
C VAL A 17 -16.53 20.39 5.15
N LEU A 18 -15.58 20.48 6.10
CA LEU A 18 -15.75 21.19 7.37
C LEU A 18 -15.29 22.64 7.17
N THR A 19 -16.23 23.52 6.89
CA THR A 19 -16.07 24.96 7.12
C THR A 19 -16.07 25.21 8.62
N GLY A 20 -14.99 25.85 9.12
CA GLY A 20 -14.99 26.72 10.29
C GLY A 20 -15.53 26.16 11.61
N SER A 21 -14.64 26.05 12.60
CA SER A 21 -15.00 26.06 14.03
C SER A 21 -15.68 24.80 14.59
N ALA A 22 -14.88 23.76 14.82
CA ALA A 22 -14.86 23.05 16.10
C ALA A 22 -13.88 21.88 15.99
N TRP A 23 -12.75 22.00 16.69
CA TRP A 23 -11.84 20.89 16.98
C TRP A 23 -12.41 19.92 18.01
N ALA A 24 -13.73 19.85 18.13
CA ALA A 24 -14.43 18.87 18.92
C ALA A 24 -14.76 17.69 18.01
N LEU A 25 -14.61 16.47 18.53
CA LEU A 25 -15.37 15.32 18.03
C LEU A 25 -16.82 15.79 17.77
N PRO A 26 -17.43 15.46 16.62
CA PRO A 26 -18.83 15.80 16.41
C PRO A 26 -19.62 15.33 17.65
N PRO A 27 -20.42 16.20 18.28
CA PRO A 27 -20.99 15.98 19.62
C PRO A 27 -22.00 14.81 19.69
N ALA A 28 -22.05 13.96 18.68
CA ALA A 28 -23.01 12.89 18.50
C ALA A 28 -22.40 11.59 17.95
N LEU A 29 -21.09 11.34 18.11
CA LEU A 29 -20.55 9.99 17.89
C LEU A 29 -20.86 9.13 19.14
N PRO A 30 -21.73 8.11 19.04
CA PRO A 30 -22.00 7.22 20.18
C PRO A 30 -20.79 6.29 20.35
N LEU A 31 -19.77 6.75 21.08
CA LEU A 31 -18.51 6.05 21.33
C LEU A 31 -18.75 4.64 21.91
N GLU A 32 -19.82 4.48 22.66
CA GLU A 32 -20.27 3.24 23.31
C GLU A 32 -20.74 2.20 22.31
N ARG A 33 -21.18 2.63 21.11
CA ARG A 33 -21.63 1.72 20.04
C ARG A 33 -20.50 1.33 19.09
N LEU A 34 -19.32 1.94 19.22
CA LEU A 34 -18.15 1.61 18.41
C LEU A 34 -17.43 0.38 18.97
N PRO A 35 -16.81 -0.45 18.10
CA PRO A 35 -15.87 -1.48 18.52
C PRO A 35 -14.78 -0.90 19.42
N ASP A 36 -14.32 -1.67 20.41
CA ASP A 36 -13.39 -1.18 21.44
C ASP A 36 -12.09 -0.59 20.86
N LEU A 37 -11.57 -1.21 19.79
CA LEU A 37 -10.37 -0.73 19.10
C LEU A 37 -10.57 0.65 18.45
N ASP A 38 -11.73 0.90 17.86
CA ASP A 38 -12.05 2.18 17.24
C ASP A 38 -12.29 3.26 18.30
N ARG A 39 -12.95 2.89 19.40
CA ARG A 39 -13.14 3.78 20.55
C ARG A 39 -11.79 4.19 21.14
N ALA A 40 -10.90 3.23 21.40
CA ALA A 40 -9.56 3.51 21.93
C ALA A 40 -8.77 4.46 21.02
N ARG A 41 -8.78 4.22 19.71
CA ARG A 41 -8.11 5.10 18.72
C ARG A 41 -8.69 6.52 18.71
N LEU A 42 -10.01 6.65 18.79
CA LEU A 42 -10.66 7.98 18.82
C LEU A 42 -10.36 8.72 20.11
N THR A 43 -10.38 8.03 21.26
CA THR A 43 -10.05 8.61 22.56
C THR A 43 -8.60 9.07 22.61
N GLU A 44 -7.65 8.27 22.12
CA GLU A 44 -6.22 8.65 22.05
C GLU A 44 -6.02 9.89 21.17
N ARG A 45 -6.67 9.93 20.01
CA ARG A 45 -6.63 11.10 19.12
C ARG A 45 -7.22 12.32 19.81
N ALA A 46 -8.39 12.20 20.44
CA ALA A 46 -9.03 13.31 21.15
C ALA A 46 -8.15 13.85 22.29
N ALA A 47 -7.54 12.97 23.07
CA ALA A 47 -6.58 13.34 24.11
C ALA A 47 -5.38 14.12 23.52
N ARG A 48 -4.82 13.64 22.40
CA ARG A 48 -3.73 14.33 21.69
C ARG A 48 -4.14 15.73 21.20
N LEU A 49 -5.35 15.87 20.64
CA LEU A 49 -5.85 17.18 20.19
C LEU A 49 -6.08 18.13 21.37
N ALA A 50 -6.53 17.60 22.52
CA ALA A 50 -6.77 18.39 23.73
C ALA A 50 -5.47 18.96 24.33
N THR A 51 -4.34 18.29 24.16
CA THR A 51 -3.03 18.76 24.64
C THR A 51 -2.33 19.72 23.68
N MET A 52 -2.88 19.98 22.47
CA MET A 52 -2.23 20.84 21.49
C MET A 52 -2.31 22.33 21.83
N SER A 53 -1.17 23.01 21.75
CA SER A 53 -1.06 24.46 21.78
C SER A 53 -1.84 25.11 20.62
N ALA A 54 -2.08 26.42 20.74
CA ALA A 54 -2.74 27.18 19.67
C ALA A 54 -1.97 27.12 18.35
N ALA A 55 -0.63 27.23 18.40
CA ALA A 55 0.24 27.14 17.23
C ALA A 55 0.19 25.76 16.57
N GLU A 56 0.18 24.67 17.34
CA GLU A 56 0.04 23.32 16.79
C GLU A 56 -1.33 23.09 16.15
N ARG A 57 -2.40 23.67 16.74
CA ARG A 57 -3.75 23.62 16.17
C ARG A 57 -3.82 24.39 14.85
N GLU A 58 -3.23 25.57 14.78
CA GLU A 58 -3.14 26.34 13.53
C GLU A 58 -2.35 25.57 12.46
N ALA A 59 -1.20 25.00 12.81
CA ALA A 59 -0.40 24.19 11.89
C ALA A 59 -1.13 22.94 11.38
N LEU A 60 -1.96 22.28 12.21
CA LEU A 60 -2.79 21.18 11.74
C LEU A 60 -3.94 21.67 10.85
N ALA A 61 -4.60 22.78 11.19
CA ALA A 61 -5.65 23.37 10.35
C ALA A 61 -5.11 23.73 8.96
N ALA A 62 -3.93 24.34 8.89
CA ALA A 62 -3.23 24.63 7.64
C ALA A 62 -2.95 23.37 6.81
N ARG A 63 -2.45 22.29 7.45
CA ARG A 63 -2.23 20.99 6.77
C ARG A 63 -3.52 20.37 6.26
N GLN A 64 -4.61 20.47 7.01
CA GLN A 64 -5.93 19.97 6.59
C GLN A 64 -6.47 20.76 5.38
N ALA A 65 -6.35 22.09 5.40
CA ALA A 65 -6.74 22.95 4.29
C ALA A 65 -5.92 22.64 3.04
N ALA A 66 -4.60 22.51 3.17
CA ALA A 66 -3.70 22.13 2.08
C ALA A 66 -4.06 20.75 1.50
N TRP A 67 -4.39 19.78 2.36
CA TRP A 67 -4.87 18.47 1.91
C TRP A 67 -6.22 18.55 1.18
N ALA A 68 -7.17 19.33 1.70
CA ALA A 68 -8.49 19.49 1.10
C ALA A 68 -8.44 20.19 -0.27
N ALA A 69 -7.47 21.09 -0.47
CA ALA A 69 -7.23 21.77 -1.75
C ALA A 69 -6.66 20.86 -2.85
N LEU A 70 -6.14 19.67 -2.50
CA LEU A 70 -5.60 18.74 -3.50
C LEU A 70 -6.72 18.13 -4.38
N PRO A 71 -6.47 17.97 -5.69
CA PRO A 71 -7.37 17.26 -6.59
C PRO A 71 -7.72 15.85 -6.07
N ALA A 72 -8.93 15.38 -6.35
CA ALA A 72 -9.42 14.09 -5.83
C ALA A 72 -8.50 12.91 -6.20
N ALA A 73 -7.98 12.89 -7.44
CA ALA A 73 -7.04 11.88 -7.91
C ALA A 73 -5.71 11.90 -7.13
N GLU A 74 -5.19 13.10 -6.83
CA GLU A 74 -3.96 13.25 -6.05
C GLU A 74 -4.16 12.82 -4.59
N ARG A 75 -5.30 13.16 -3.98
CA ARG A 75 -5.65 12.64 -2.65
C ARG A 75 -5.77 11.12 -2.63
N ALA A 76 -6.34 10.51 -3.68
CA ALA A 76 -6.43 9.06 -3.80
C ALA A 76 -5.05 8.41 -3.94
N ARG A 77 -4.18 8.96 -4.79
CA ARG A 77 -2.78 8.51 -4.95
C ARG A 77 -2.01 8.56 -3.64
N ARG A 78 -2.10 9.67 -2.89
CA ARG A 78 -1.40 9.83 -1.61
C ARG A 78 -1.93 8.89 -0.52
N ARG A 79 -3.25 8.65 -0.47
CA ARG A 79 -3.83 7.65 0.45
C ARG A 79 -3.31 6.25 0.15
N LEU A 80 -3.32 5.85 -1.12
CA LEU A 80 -2.80 4.55 -1.53
C LEU A 80 -1.31 4.39 -1.18
N ALA A 81 -0.49 5.42 -1.41
CA ALA A 81 0.92 5.41 -1.04
C ALA A 81 1.12 5.33 0.49
N PHE A 82 0.30 6.03 1.26
CA PHE A 82 0.34 5.99 2.72
C PHE A 82 -0.05 4.62 3.27
N GLU A 83 -1.12 4.02 2.74
CA GLU A 83 -1.55 2.65 3.10
C GLU A 83 -0.45 1.64 2.77
N ALA A 84 0.08 1.70 1.56
CA ALA A 84 1.18 0.84 1.13
C ALA A 84 2.42 0.95 2.03
N ALA A 85 2.83 2.18 2.37
CA ALA A 85 3.97 2.43 3.26
C ALA A 85 3.70 1.97 4.70
N SER A 86 2.47 2.08 5.18
CA SER A 86 2.07 1.63 6.53
C SER A 86 2.15 0.11 6.66
N ASP A 87 1.87 -0.61 5.58
CA ASP A 87 1.90 -2.08 5.50
C ASP A 87 3.30 -2.67 5.26
N LEU A 88 4.34 -1.83 5.12
CA LEU A 88 5.71 -2.30 4.96
C LEU A 88 6.32 -2.79 6.29
N PRO A 89 7.22 -3.79 6.26
CA PRO A 89 8.06 -4.14 7.40
C PRO A 89 8.88 -2.95 7.89
N GLU A 90 9.19 -2.90 9.19
CA GLU A 90 9.91 -1.77 9.82
C GLU A 90 11.23 -1.44 9.10
N ALA A 91 12.03 -2.46 8.77
CA ALA A 91 13.29 -2.28 8.05
C ALA A 91 13.10 -1.62 6.68
N GLU A 92 12.02 -1.96 5.96
CA GLU A 92 11.72 -1.34 4.67
C GLU A 92 11.19 0.09 4.83
N ARG A 93 10.41 0.37 5.88
CA ARG A 93 9.99 1.74 6.22
C ARG A 93 11.18 2.63 6.53
N ALA A 94 12.13 2.14 7.33
CA ALA A 94 13.36 2.87 7.64
C ALA A 94 14.18 3.15 6.36
N ARG A 95 14.32 2.17 5.47
CA ARG A 95 14.97 2.35 4.17
C ARG A 95 14.26 3.36 3.29
N LEU A 96 12.92 3.37 3.28
CA LEU A 96 12.11 4.34 2.54
C LEU A 96 12.31 5.76 3.09
N GLN A 97 12.37 5.93 4.42
CA GLN A 97 12.66 7.22 5.06
C GLN A 97 14.06 7.74 4.69
N GLN A 98 15.07 6.87 4.70
CA GLN A 98 16.42 7.23 4.26
C GLN A 98 16.45 7.65 2.78
N ALA A 99 15.75 6.91 1.92
CA ALA A 99 15.62 7.26 0.50
C ALA A 99 14.90 8.59 0.29
N ALA A 100 13.88 8.90 1.09
CA ALA A 100 13.18 10.19 1.05
C ALA A 100 14.11 11.34 1.47
N ALA A 101 14.85 11.18 2.57
CA ALA A 101 15.82 12.19 3.01
C ALA A 101 16.92 12.42 1.96
N TYR A 102 17.41 11.35 1.33
CA TYR A 102 18.35 11.45 0.22
C TYR A 102 17.74 12.20 -0.97
N PHE A 103 16.53 11.83 -1.39
CA PHE A 103 15.82 12.50 -2.48
C PHE A 103 15.62 14.00 -2.22
N ASP A 104 15.27 14.38 -0.98
CA ASP A 104 15.09 15.78 -0.59
C ASP A 104 16.42 16.55 -0.57
N SER A 105 17.56 15.88 -0.40
CA SER A 105 18.89 16.49 -0.47
C SER A 105 19.41 16.71 -1.90
N LEU A 106 18.80 16.09 -2.91
CA LEU A 106 19.22 16.23 -4.30
C LEU A 106 18.93 17.65 -4.85
N PRO A 107 19.72 18.15 -5.80
CA PRO A 107 19.38 19.34 -6.59
C PRO A 107 17.99 19.25 -7.23
N GLU A 108 17.33 20.39 -7.44
CA GLU A 108 15.95 20.41 -7.97
C GLU A 108 15.85 19.80 -9.37
N ASP A 109 16.83 20.03 -10.23
CA ASP A 109 16.91 19.44 -11.57
C ASP A 109 17.03 17.91 -11.53
N GLU A 110 17.85 17.38 -10.62
CA GLU A 110 17.97 15.93 -10.40
C GLU A 110 16.66 15.33 -9.87
N ARG A 111 16.01 16.01 -8.92
CA ARG A 111 14.69 15.59 -8.40
C ARG A 111 13.64 15.54 -9.52
N GLN A 112 13.61 16.55 -10.38
CA GLN A 112 12.67 16.61 -11.51
C GLN A 112 12.96 15.51 -12.54
N ALA A 113 14.24 15.26 -12.84
CA ALA A 113 14.62 14.17 -13.73
C ALA A 113 14.16 12.80 -13.20
N LEU A 114 14.33 12.54 -11.90
CA LEU A 114 13.85 11.31 -11.26
C LEU A 114 12.32 11.19 -11.28
N ARG A 115 11.59 12.29 -11.02
CA ARG A 115 10.12 12.32 -11.10
C ARG A 115 9.63 11.99 -12.50
N LEU A 116 10.20 12.62 -13.52
CA LEU A 116 9.87 12.37 -14.92
C LEU A 116 10.15 10.92 -15.31
N ARG A 117 11.31 10.38 -14.94
CA ARG A 117 11.64 8.97 -15.16
C ARG A 117 10.63 8.02 -14.50
N PHE A 118 10.19 8.34 -13.28
CA PHE A 118 9.17 7.55 -12.59
C PHE A 118 7.82 7.66 -13.29
N GLU A 119 7.43 8.84 -13.77
CA GLU A 119 6.17 9.07 -14.48
C GLU A 119 6.11 8.38 -15.85
N GLN A 120 7.26 8.21 -16.51
CA GLN A 120 7.42 7.44 -17.75
C GLN A 120 7.23 5.94 -17.56
N LEU A 121 7.28 5.42 -16.32
CA LEU A 121 6.99 4.02 -16.07
C LEU A 121 5.51 3.69 -16.31
N ASP A 122 5.27 2.53 -16.91
CA ASP A 122 3.92 1.98 -17.04
C ASP A 122 3.22 1.88 -15.68
N LEU A 123 1.89 2.00 -15.69
CA LEU A 123 1.10 1.99 -14.46
C LEU A 123 1.34 0.72 -13.62
N GLY A 124 1.50 -0.45 -14.26
CA GLY A 124 1.83 -1.70 -13.58
C GLY A 124 3.18 -1.64 -12.85
N MET A 125 4.18 -1.02 -13.46
CA MET A 125 5.52 -0.86 -12.90
C MET A 125 5.52 0.14 -11.75
N ARG A 126 4.83 1.29 -11.91
CA ARG A 126 4.63 2.25 -10.82
C ARG A 126 3.92 1.64 -9.62
N ARG A 127 2.90 0.81 -9.86
CA ARG A 127 2.18 0.09 -8.79
C ARG A 127 3.07 -0.94 -8.10
N GLY A 128 4.04 -1.52 -8.79
CA GLY A 128 5.04 -2.41 -8.18
C GLY A 128 5.82 -1.77 -7.05
N TRP A 129 6.14 -0.47 -7.17
CA TRP A 129 6.84 0.27 -6.12
C TRP A 129 6.04 0.45 -4.83
N LEU A 130 4.72 0.26 -4.86
CA LEU A 130 3.90 0.22 -3.63
C LEU A 130 4.15 -1.03 -2.79
N LEU A 131 4.80 -2.06 -3.36
CA LEU A 131 5.12 -3.28 -2.62
C LEU A 131 6.30 -3.13 -1.66
N GLY A 132 7.02 -2.00 -1.73
CA GLY A 132 8.23 -1.72 -0.98
C GLY A 132 9.48 -1.67 -1.87
N PRO A 133 10.62 -1.19 -1.35
CA PRO A 133 11.85 -1.02 -2.13
C PRO A 133 12.43 -2.35 -2.63
N THR A 134 12.29 -3.45 -1.87
CA THR A 134 12.83 -4.76 -2.25
C THR A 134 12.02 -5.37 -3.40
N LEU A 135 10.71 -5.54 -3.20
CA LEU A 135 9.84 -6.11 -4.23
C LEU A 135 9.65 -5.17 -5.42
N GLY A 136 9.61 -3.86 -5.19
CA GLY A 136 9.48 -2.86 -6.25
C GLY A 136 10.64 -2.89 -7.24
N ALA A 137 11.87 -3.07 -6.76
CA ALA A 137 13.05 -3.22 -7.63
C ALA A 137 13.01 -4.49 -8.48
N MET A 138 12.45 -5.58 -7.94
CA MET A 138 12.31 -6.86 -8.64
C MET A 138 11.03 -6.97 -9.49
N TRP A 139 10.12 -6.01 -9.33
CA TRP A 139 8.80 -6.08 -9.93
C TRP A 139 8.82 -6.20 -11.46
N PRO A 140 9.72 -5.55 -12.22
CA PRO A 140 9.75 -5.75 -13.68
C PRO A 140 9.95 -7.21 -14.09
N GLN A 141 10.72 -8.00 -13.33
CA GLN A 141 10.95 -9.42 -13.63
C GLN A 141 9.82 -10.31 -13.10
N LEU A 142 9.17 -9.93 -12.01
CA LEU A 142 8.09 -10.70 -11.38
C LEU A 142 6.71 -10.42 -12.00
N HIS A 143 6.47 -9.19 -12.45
CA HIS A 143 5.19 -8.70 -12.93
C HIS A 143 4.52 -9.61 -13.97
N PRO A 144 5.23 -10.20 -14.96
CA PRO A 144 4.62 -11.09 -15.94
C PRO A 144 3.90 -12.30 -15.35
N LEU A 145 4.33 -12.78 -14.17
CA LEU A 145 3.71 -13.91 -13.46
C LEU A 145 2.37 -13.53 -12.78
N PHE A 146 2.21 -12.24 -12.49
CA PHE A 146 1.11 -11.72 -11.68
C PHE A 146 0.14 -10.80 -12.45
N ALA A 147 0.46 -10.42 -13.69
CA ALA A 147 -0.30 -9.44 -14.48
C ALA A 147 -1.79 -9.85 -14.67
N ALA A 148 -2.07 -11.14 -14.87
CA ALA A 148 -3.42 -11.67 -15.09
C ALA A 148 -4.06 -12.29 -13.82
N MET A 149 -3.54 -11.98 -12.63
CA MET A 149 -4.02 -12.58 -11.38
C MET A 149 -5.35 -11.96 -10.91
N PRO A 150 -6.35 -12.79 -10.52
CA PRO A 150 -7.58 -12.29 -9.91
C PRO A 150 -7.34 -11.55 -8.60
N ASP A 151 -8.14 -10.51 -8.35
CA ASP A 151 -8.04 -9.63 -7.18
C ASP A 151 -7.97 -10.38 -5.84
N ALA A 152 -8.80 -11.42 -5.68
CA ALA A 152 -8.87 -12.22 -4.47
C ALA A 152 -7.56 -12.97 -4.15
N GLN A 153 -6.71 -13.22 -5.15
CA GLN A 153 -5.43 -13.94 -4.99
C GLN A 153 -4.26 -12.99 -4.74
N ARG A 154 -4.45 -11.67 -4.87
CA ARG A 154 -3.37 -10.68 -4.72
C ARG A 154 -2.75 -10.67 -3.33
N ALA A 155 -3.56 -10.60 -2.28
CA ALA A 155 -3.05 -10.50 -0.92
C ALA A 155 -2.23 -11.74 -0.49
N PRO A 156 -2.70 -12.99 -0.70
CA PRO A 156 -1.89 -14.17 -0.45
C PRO A 156 -0.57 -14.21 -1.25
N ALA A 157 -0.60 -13.77 -2.52
CA ALA A 157 0.59 -13.73 -3.35
C ALA A 157 1.63 -12.70 -2.86
N ILE A 158 1.18 -11.50 -2.45
CA ILE A 158 2.07 -10.48 -1.88
C ILE A 158 2.67 -10.96 -0.57
N ALA A 159 1.87 -11.63 0.29
CA ALA A 159 2.38 -12.23 1.52
C ALA A 159 3.46 -13.29 1.24
N ALA A 160 3.25 -14.14 0.23
CA ALA A 160 4.25 -15.13 -0.19
C ALA A 160 5.52 -14.47 -0.74
N LEU A 161 5.41 -13.42 -1.55
CA LEU A 161 6.55 -12.66 -2.07
C LEU A 161 7.36 -12.00 -0.93
N ARG A 162 6.69 -11.44 0.08
CA ARG A 162 7.35 -10.81 1.23
C ARG A 162 8.04 -11.83 2.15
N ALA A 163 7.56 -13.07 2.18
CA ALA A 163 8.15 -14.14 2.98
C ALA A 163 9.32 -14.86 2.30
N ALA A 164 9.42 -14.76 0.96
CA ALA A 164 10.51 -15.36 0.20
C ALA A 164 11.84 -14.67 0.52
N SER A 165 12.94 -15.42 0.56
CA SER A 165 14.28 -14.83 0.64
C SER A 165 14.65 -14.08 -0.65
N SER A 166 15.69 -13.25 -0.58
CA SER A 166 16.25 -12.61 -1.77
C SER A 166 16.62 -13.61 -2.87
N GLN A 167 17.14 -14.79 -2.49
CA GLN A 167 17.44 -15.86 -3.45
C GLN A 167 16.15 -16.46 -4.03
N GLY A 168 15.14 -16.73 -3.19
CA GLY A 168 13.85 -17.23 -3.65
C GLY A 168 13.18 -16.27 -4.65
N LEU A 169 13.23 -14.96 -4.39
CA LEU A 169 12.73 -13.96 -5.34
C LEU A 169 13.51 -13.96 -6.66
N ALA A 170 14.83 -14.13 -6.62
CA ALA A 170 15.66 -14.22 -7.82
C ALA A 170 15.33 -15.49 -8.64
N ASP A 171 15.17 -16.62 -7.96
CA ASP A 171 14.78 -17.89 -8.59
C ASP A 171 13.38 -17.78 -9.21
N LEU A 172 12.42 -17.16 -8.52
CA LEU A 172 11.08 -16.91 -9.05
C LEU A 172 11.10 -15.98 -10.27
N ALA A 173 11.93 -14.93 -10.25
CA ALA A 173 12.12 -14.03 -11.38
C ALA A 173 12.72 -14.74 -12.60
N LEU A 174 13.64 -15.69 -12.38
CA LEU A 174 14.18 -16.53 -13.45
C LEU A 174 13.12 -17.46 -14.03
N LEU A 175 12.31 -18.11 -13.18
CA LEU A 175 11.20 -18.94 -13.64
C LEU A 175 10.15 -18.12 -14.40
N ALA A 176 9.81 -16.93 -13.95
CA ALA A 176 8.86 -16.05 -14.63
C ALA A 176 9.30 -15.71 -16.07
N GLN A 177 10.60 -15.57 -16.30
CA GLN A 177 11.18 -15.34 -17.63
C GLN A 177 11.18 -16.60 -18.50
N ARG A 178 11.48 -17.78 -17.92
CA ARG A 178 11.51 -19.06 -18.64
C ARG A 178 10.11 -19.63 -18.94
N THR A 179 9.10 -19.22 -18.17
CA THR A 179 7.74 -19.77 -18.27
C THR A 179 6.92 -19.05 -19.35
N PRO A 180 6.44 -19.78 -20.37
CA PRO A 180 5.56 -19.23 -21.40
C PRO A 180 4.28 -18.62 -20.79
N PRO A 181 3.67 -17.59 -21.42
CA PRO A 181 2.51 -16.89 -20.88
C PRO A 181 1.35 -17.81 -20.44
N GLN A 182 1.07 -18.87 -21.18
CA GLN A 182 0.00 -19.83 -20.91
C GLN A 182 0.24 -20.67 -19.63
N ASP A 183 1.49 -20.85 -19.21
CA ASP A 183 1.87 -21.71 -18.08
C ASP A 183 2.09 -20.93 -16.78
N ARG A 184 2.09 -19.59 -16.85
CA ARG A 184 2.37 -18.71 -15.70
C ARG A 184 1.35 -18.86 -14.57
N ASP A 185 0.07 -19.02 -14.91
CA ASP A 185 -0.98 -19.24 -13.90
C ASP A 185 -0.77 -20.59 -13.18
N ALA A 186 -0.37 -21.64 -13.92
CA ALA A 186 -0.05 -22.93 -13.33
C ALA A 186 1.17 -22.85 -12.40
N LEU A 187 2.27 -22.22 -12.84
CA LEU A 187 3.46 -22.01 -12.01
C LEU A 187 3.11 -21.27 -10.72
N ARG A 188 2.38 -20.16 -10.82
CA ARG A 188 1.97 -19.34 -9.67
C ARG A 188 1.13 -20.15 -8.68
N ARG A 189 0.15 -20.92 -9.16
CA ARG A 189 -0.69 -21.77 -8.29
C ARG A 189 0.13 -22.84 -7.60
N GLN A 190 1.05 -23.51 -8.31
CA GLN A 190 1.91 -24.52 -7.71
C GLN A 190 2.79 -23.91 -6.63
N TRP A 191 3.46 -22.79 -6.89
CA TRP A 191 4.30 -22.11 -5.91
C TRP A 191 3.52 -21.68 -4.65
N LEU A 192 2.31 -21.12 -4.81
CA LEU A 192 1.48 -20.70 -3.68
C LEU A 192 0.95 -21.88 -2.85
N ALA A 193 0.77 -23.05 -3.47
CA ALA A 193 0.34 -24.28 -2.79
C ALA A 193 1.47 -24.95 -1.97
N VAL A 194 2.74 -24.65 -2.26
CA VAL A 194 3.87 -25.16 -1.46
C VAL A 194 3.83 -24.53 -0.06
N PRO A 195 4.03 -25.33 1.01
CA PRO A 195 4.14 -24.82 2.37
C PRO A 195 5.18 -23.69 2.47
N ALA A 196 4.87 -22.63 3.21
CA ALA A 196 5.72 -21.45 3.33
C ALA A 196 7.22 -21.75 3.59
N PRO A 197 7.62 -22.65 4.52
CA PRO A 197 9.04 -22.93 4.77
C PRO A 197 9.76 -23.66 3.62
N GLU A 198 9.02 -24.26 2.68
CA GLU A 198 9.59 -25.08 1.59
C GLU A 198 9.65 -24.34 0.24
N ARG A 199 9.01 -23.17 0.13
CA ARG A 199 8.87 -22.44 -1.14
C ARG A 199 10.20 -22.12 -1.80
N ASP A 200 11.18 -21.63 -1.04
CA ASP A 200 12.48 -21.26 -1.59
C ASP A 200 13.25 -22.48 -2.09
N ALA A 201 13.19 -23.61 -1.38
CA ALA A 201 13.78 -24.86 -1.83
C ALA A 201 13.10 -25.40 -3.09
N TRP A 202 11.77 -25.30 -3.15
CA TRP A 202 10.96 -25.70 -4.31
C TRP A 202 11.28 -24.88 -5.57
N LEU A 203 11.53 -23.56 -5.41
CA LEU A 203 11.96 -22.68 -6.50
C LEU A 203 13.37 -23.04 -6.96
N ARG A 204 14.30 -23.22 -6.02
CA ARG A 204 15.70 -23.60 -6.30
C ARG A 204 15.79 -24.88 -7.12
N ALA A 205 15.02 -25.90 -6.76
CA ALA A 205 15.00 -27.19 -7.46
C ALA A 205 14.53 -27.07 -8.93
N ARG A 206 13.82 -26.01 -9.30
CA ARG A 206 13.31 -25.79 -10.67
C ARG A 206 14.18 -24.88 -11.53
N VAL A 207 15.05 -24.09 -10.90
CA VAL A 207 16.02 -23.26 -11.63
C VAL A 207 17.35 -23.96 -11.83
N ALA A 208 17.63 -25.00 -11.02
CA ALA A 208 18.77 -25.89 -11.17
C ALA A 208 18.81 -26.49 -12.60
N PRO A 209 20.02 -26.63 -13.18
CA PRO A 209 20.21 -27.14 -14.54
C PRO A 209 19.81 -28.61 -14.70
#